data_AF-A0AAJ0E9F7-F1
#
_entry.id   AF-A0AAJ0E9F7-F1
#
_cell.length_a   1.000
_cell.length_b   1.000
_cell.length_c   1.000
_cell.angle_alpha   90.00
_cell.angle_beta   90.00
_cell.angle_gamma   90.00
#
_symmetry.space_group_name_H-M   'P 1'
#
loop_
_entity.id
_entity.type
_entity.pdbx_description
1 polymer ?
#
loop_
_entity_poly.entity_id
_entity_poly.type
_entity_poly.pdbx_seq_one_letter_code
_entity_poly.pdbx_strand_id
1 'polypeptide(L)'
;MATMFDKSLHQGSLTWPEFTAAMVEVGFTAEKRKGSALAFVPVPLEDGTSKWNQAIQFHITHGSTSSRVEGYRSRKMAHRLTRAFGWNAKTFQIA
;
A
#
# COMPACT_ATOMS: atom_id res chain seq x y z
N MET A 1 -4.09 -18.61 -8.34
CA MET A 1 -5.14 -17.91 -9.10
C MET A 1 -5.72 -16.82 -8.20
N ALA A 2 -5.17 -15.61 -8.24
CA ALA A 2 -5.64 -14.48 -7.42
C ALA A 2 -5.95 -13.28 -8.34
N THR A 3 -7.10 -13.34 -9.00
CA THR A 3 -7.66 -12.24 -9.80
C THR A 3 -8.36 -11.26 -8.86
N MET A 4 -7.65 -10.24 -8.35
CA MET A 4 -8.27 -9.19 -7.51
C MET A 4 -8.15 -7.75 -8.04
N PHE A 5 -7.31 -7.49 -9.05
CA PHE A 5 -7.00 -6.11 -9.44
C PHE A 5 -7.61 -5.62 -10.76
N ASP A 6 -8.39 -6.45 -11.47
CA ASP A 6 -8.92 -6.08 -12.80
C ASP A 6 -10.15 -5.15 -12.75
N LYS A 7 -10.87 -5.07 -11.61
CA LYS A 7 -12.16 -4.34 -11.57
C LYS A 7 -12.35 -3.30 -10.47
N SER A 8 -11.60 -3.34 -9.36
CA SER A 8 -11.89 -2.48 -8.19
C SER A 8 -11.29 -1.07 -8.26
N LEU A 9 -10.26 -0.83 -9.08
CA LEU A 9 -9.67 0.51 -9.19
C LEU A 9 -10.45 1.45 -10.12
N HIS A 10 -11.24 0.90 -11.05
CA HIS A 10 -12.16 1.70 -11.88
C HIS A 10 -13.49 1.97 -11.17
N GLN A 11 -13.87 1.14 -10.18
CA GLN A 11 -15.11 1.27 -9.42
C GLN A 11 -14.93 0.77 -7.96
N GLY A 12 -14.48 1.65 -7.06
CA GLY A 12 -14.76 1.51 -5.63
C GLY A 12 -13.72 0.80 -4.76
N SER A 13 -13.24 1.56 -3.78
CA SER A 13 -13.12 1.08 -2.40
C SER A 13 -12.06 0.00 -2.09
N LEU A 14 -10.77 0.37 -2.11
CA LEU A 14 -9.70 -0.50 -1.60
C LEU A 14 -9.73 -0.53 -0.06
N THR A 15 -9.81 -1.69 0.59
CA THR A 15 -9.74 -1.78 2.06
C THR A 15 -8.28 -1.72 2.56
N TRP A 16 -8.08 -1.36 3.83
CA TRP A 16 -6.74 -1.37 4.43
C TRP A 16 -6.05 -2.75 4.39
N PRO A 17 -6.74 -3.88 4.67
CA PRO A 17 -6.13 -5.20 4.54
C PRO A 17 -5.66 -5.51 3.11
N GLU A 18 -6.45 -5.19 2.10
CA GLU A 18 -6.07 -5.39 0.69
C GLU A 18 -4.86 -4.54 0.31
N PHE A 19 -4.86 -3.26 0.71
CA PHE A 19 -3.71 -2.39 0.51
C PHE A 19 -2.45 -2.93 1.21
N THR A 20 -2.62 -3.45 2.43
CA THR A 20 -1.52 -4.01 3.21
C THR A 20 -0.95 -5.26 2.56
N ALA A 21 -1.81 -6.17 2.11
CA ALA A 21 -1.41 -7.38 1.40
C ALA A 21 -0.63 -7.05 0.12
N ALA A 22 -1.10 -6.08 -0.67
CA ALA A 22 -0.42 -5.63 -1.88
C ALA A 22 0.98 -5.05 -1.58
N MET A 23 1.11 -4.25 -0.52
CA MET A 23 2.41 -3.73 -0.08
C MET A 23 3.36 -4.85 0.40
N VAL A 24 2.83 -5.88 1.04
CA VAL A 24 3.63 -7.04 1.47
C VAL A 24 4.14 -7.84 0.28
N GLU A 25 3.28 -8.10 -0.70
CA GLU A 25 3.63 -8.82 -1.92
C GLU A 25 4.77 -8.16 -2.71
N VAL A 26 4.83 -6.82 -2.73
CA VAL A 26 5.88 -6.07 -3.43
C VAL A 26 7.16 -5.88 -2.61
N GLY A 27 7.25 -6.46 -1.41
CA GLY A 27 8.48 -6.53 -0.60
C GLY A 27 8.56 -5.55 0.56
N PHE A 28 7.43 -5.22 1.20
CA PHE A 28 7.42 -4.46 2.46
C PHE A 28 6.91 -5.32 3.62
N THR A 29 7.32 -4.99 4.84
CA THR A 29 6.61 -5.41 6.05
C THR A 29 5.65 -4.30 6.48
N ALA A 30 4.51 -4.69 7.04
CA ALA A 30 3.54 -3.74 7.60
C ALA A 30 3.66 -3.70 9.12
N GLU A 31 4.06 -2.54 9.65
CA GLU A 31 4.26 -2.32 11.08
C GLU A 31 3.28 -1.26 11.60
N LYS A 32 2.47 -1.62 12.59
CA LYS A 32 1.63 -0.66 13.31
C LYS A 32 2.53 0.15 14.25
N ARG A 33 2.68 1.45 13.98
CA ARG A 33 3.45 2.38 14.83
C ARG A 33 2.56 2.93 15.95
N LYS A 34 3.15 3.62 16.93
CA LYS A 34 2.39 4.33 17.99
C LYS A 34 1.40 5.29 17.34
N GLY A 35 0.17 5.32 17.87
CA GLY A 35 -0.95 6.03 17.26
C GLY A 35 -1.61 5.26 16.11
N SER A 36 -2.46 5.93 15.36
CA SER A 36 -3.28 5.31 14.32
C SER A 36 -2.53 5.25 12.99
N ALA A 37 -1.27 4.82 12.99
CA ALA A 37 -0.43 4.84 11.80
C ALA A 37 0.12 3.46 11.44
N LEU A 38 0.08 3.16 10.14
CA LEU A 38 0.63 1.95 9.54
C LEU A 38 1.84 2.34 8.70
N ALA A 39 3.00 1.80 9.06
CA ALA A 39 4.25 1.98 8.34
C ALA A 39 4.53 0.74 7.48
N PHE A 40 5.04 0.97 6.28
CA PHE A 40 5.52 -0.04 5.36
C PHE A 40 7.03 0.13 5.24
N VAL A 41 7.78 -0.87 5.70
CA VAL A 41 9.24 -0.85 5.75
C VAL A 41 9.76 -1.85 4.71
N PRO A 42 10.75 -1.48 3.86
CA PRO A 42 11.31 -2.40 2.89
C PRO A 42 11.90 -3.64 3.56
N VAL A 43 11.63 -4.82 3.01
CA VAL A 43 12.26 -6.06 3.44
C VAL A 43 13.64 -6.17 2.78
N PRO A 44 14.72 -6.41 3.54
CA PRO A 44 16.03 -6.67 2.97
C PRO A 44 16.03 -7.96 2.13
N LEU A 45 16.73 -7.92 1.00
CA LEU A 45 17.11 -9.09 0.20
C LEU A 45 18.25 -9.85 0.89
N GLU A 46 18.57 -11.04 0.39
CA GLU A 46 19.62 -11.90 0.97
C GLU A 46 21.01 -11.25 0.99
N ASP A 47 21.27 -10.29 0.10
CA ASP A 47 22.50 -9.51 0.04
C ASP A 47 22.52 -8.30 1.00
N GLY A 48 21.47 -8.12 1.81
CA GLY A 48 21.31 -7.01 2.74
C GLY A 48 20.87 -5.70 2.09
N THR A 49 20.68 -5.66 0.77
CA THR A 49 20.10 -4.50 0.08
C THR A 49 18.57 -4.55 0.17
N SER A 50 17.87 -3.47 -0.18
CA SER A 50 16.41 -3.47 -0.26
C SER A 50 15.98 -3.05 -1.64
N LYS A 51 14.95 -3.71 -2.19
CA LYS A 51 14.34 -3.31 -3.48
C LYS A 51 13.86 -1.85 -3.46
N TRP A 52 13.48 -1.36 -2.28
CA TRP A 52 13.00 0.00 -2.06
C TRP A 52 13.89 0.70 -1.03
N ASN A 53 14.29 1.93 -1.34
CA ASN A 53 15.25 2.68 -0.52
C ASN A 53 14.59 3.49 0.62
N GLN A 54 13.26 3.48 0.73
CA GLN A 54 12.54 4.26 1.74
C GLN A 54 11.29 3.56 2.24
N ALA A 55 10.98 3.78 3.52
CA ALA A 55 9.72 3.39 4.14
C ALA A 55 8.62 4.42 3.84
N ILE A 56 7.35 3.99 3.92
CA ILE A 56 6.20 4.89 3.79
C ILE A 56 5.16 4.63 4.88
N GLN A 57 4.57 5.69 5.42
CA GLN A 57 3.60 5.59 6.52
C GLN A 57 2.28 6.26 6.15
N PHE A 58 1.17 5.63 6.50
CA PHE A 58 -0.17 6.17 6.33
C PHE A 58 -0.94 6.21 7.65
N HIS A 59 -1.78 7.23 7.80
CA HIS A 59 -2.67 7.38 8.95
C HIS A 59 -3.99 6.66 8.70
N ILE A 60 -4.31 5.69 9.54
CA ILE A 60 -5.59 4.99 9.61
C ILE A 60 -6.45 5.77 10.61
N THR A 61 -7.48 6.48 10.16
CA THR A 61 -8.39 7.16 11.09
C THR A 61 -9.12 6.14 11.97
N HIS A 62 -9.31 6.42 13.26
CA HIS A 62 -10.08 5.52 14.15
C HIS A 62 -11.49 5.27 13.60
N GLY A 63 -11.91 4.00 13.61
CA GLY A 63 -13.20 3.53 13.10
C GLY A 63 -13.13 2.69 11.82
N SER A 64 -11.93 2.42 11.29
CA SER A 64 -11.76 2.28 9.85
C SER A 64 -10.79 1.17 9.38
N THR A 65 -10.35 0.24 10.23
CA THR A 65 -9.54 -0.90 9.76
C THR A 65 -10.30 -1.72 8.70
N SER A 66 -11.63 -1.72 8.75
CA SER A 66 -12.55 -2.23 7.73
C SER A 66 -13.11 -1.16 6.79
N SER A 67 -12.84 0.13 7.01
CA SER A 67 -13.32 1.18 6.11
C SER A 67 -12.54 1.17 4.82
N ARG A 68 -13.24 1.49 3.77
CA ARG A 68 -12.68 1.65 2.45
C ARG A 68 -11.80 2.90 2.36
N VAL A 69 -10.68 2.77 1.66
CA VAL A 69 -9.81 3.86 1.23
C VAL A 69 -10.42 4.43 -0.05
N GLU A 70 -11.17 5.50 0.10
CA GLU A 70 -11.93 6.11 -1.00
C GLU A 70 -11.61 7.60 -1.22
N GLY A 71 -12.05 8.10 -2.36
CA GLY A 71 -12.09 9.52 -2.70
C GLY A 71 -10.73 10.21 -2.58
N TYR A 72 -10.68 11.28 -1.80
CA TYR A 72 -9.45 12.07 -1.61
C TYR A 72 -8.30 11.24 -1.00
N ARG A 73 -8.61 10.25 -0.17
CA ARG A 73 -7.59 9.44 0.52
C ARG A 73 -6.86 8.51 -0.44
N SER A 74 -7.59 7.80 -1.29
CA SER A 74 -6.98 6.92 -2.31
C SER A 74 -6.09 7.72 -3.27
N ARG A 75 -6.57 8.89 -3.73
CA ARG A 75 -5.78 9.80 -4.56
C ARG A 75 -4.51 10.30 -3.87
N LYS A 76 -4.59 10.69 -2.60
CA LYS A 76 -3.43 11.13 -1.82
C LYS A 76 -2.43 10.00 -1.60
N MET A 77 -2.93 8.77 -1.37
CA MET A 77 -2.07 7.59 -1.24
C MET A 77 -1.36 7.26 -2.56
N ALA A 78 -2.08 7.21 -3.67
CA ALA A 78 -1.51 7.00 -5.00
C ALA A 78 -0.42 8.04 -5.30
N HIS A 79 -0.70 9.33 -5.08
CA HIS A 79 0.28 10.39 -5.30
C HIS A 79 1.55 10.21 -4.45
N ARG A 80 1.42 9.78 -3.18
CA ARG A 80 2.58 9.53 -2.32
C ARG A 80 3.40 8.33 -2.78
N LEU A 81 2.75 7.26 -3.24
CA LEU A 81 3.42 6.08 -3.81
C LEU A 81 4.15 6.43 -5.12
N THR A 82 3.54 7.25 -5.97
CA THR A 82 4.20 7.76 -7.18
C THR A 82 5.45 8.57 -6.84
N ARG A 83 5.38 9.47 -5.85
CA ARG A 83 6.54 10.28 -5.47
C ARG A 83 7.65 9.47 -4.80
N ALA A 84 7.30 8.46 -3.99
CA ALA A 84 8.27 7.66 -3.26
C ALA A 84 8.93 6.59 -4.13
N PHE A 85 8.18 5.98 -5.05
CA PHE A 85 8.61 4.77 -5.74
C PHE A 85 8.40 4.81 -7.26
N GLY A 86 7.88 5.91 -7.81
CA GLY A 86 7.52 6.01 -9.23
C GLY A 86 6.28 5.18 -9.62
N TRP A 87 5.58 4.61 -8.64
CA TRP A 87 4.47 3.72 -8.89
C TRP A 87 3.25 4.45 -9.45
N ASN A 88 2.62 3.87 -10.46
CA ASN A 88 1.37 4.34 -11.02
C ASN A 88 0.36 3.18 -11.11
N ALA A 89 -0.82 3.42 -11.66
CA ALA A 89 -1.86 2.39 -11.78
C ALA A 89 -1.37 1.11 -12.52
N LYS A 90 -0.36 1.22 -13.38
CA LYS A 90 0.27 0.08 -14.07
C LYS A 90 1.26 -0.68 -13.18
N THR A 91 1.82 -0.06 -12.14
CA THR A 91 2.74 -0.72 -11.21
C THR A 91 2.02 -1.64 -10.21
N PHE A 92 0.72 -1.44 -10.04
CA PHE A 92 -0.18 -2.37 -9.33
C PHE A 92 -0.83 -3.40 -10.27
N GLN A 93 -0.35 -3.56 -11.51
CA GLN A 93 -0.67 -4.75 -12.30
C GLN A 93 0.16 -5.92 -11.78
N ILE A 94 -0.42 -6.63 -10.82
CA ILE A 94 0.07 -7.94 -10.37
C ILE A 94 -0.42 -8.98 -11.38
N ALA A 95 0.47 -9.90 -11.76
CA ALA A 95 0.23 -10.98 -12.73
C ALA A 95 -0.75 -12.04 -12.23
#